data_AF-A0A1Y0BZA9-F1
#
_entry.id   AF-A0A1Y0BZA9-F1
#
_cell.length_a   1.000
_cell.length_b   1.000
_cell.length_c   1.000
_cell.angle_alpha   90.00
_cell.angle_beta   90.00
_cell.angle_gamma   90.00
#
_symmetry.space_group_name_H-M   'P 1'
#
loop_
_entity.id
_entity.type
_entity.pdbx_description
1 polymer ?
#
loop_
_entity_poly.entity_id
_entity_poly.type
_entity_poly.pdbx_seq_one_letter_code
_entity_poly.pdbx_strand_id
1 'polypeptide(L)'
;MLGMSTFASDGTELTSPAVPEPPVVEPDAAVVVEPEVVESDSLAVVRDDDDAIHDAEVVVADDEPAADEKWVHQSEWKYDWLDYKGDKLAIRVPHQNALTALFQAGQQCSPEFQADLTQKFVKRHISQESIERVLERMSDPDDEEYAAVEIGVWGDLLRIIAKIGGDRATRDAEALLAVQSGKTKA
;
A
#
# COMPACT_ATOMS: atom_id res chain seq x y z
N MET A 1 -29.77 -7.04 7.15
CA MET A 1 -28.58 -7.20 8.02
C MET A 1 -28.05 -8.59 7.80
N LEU A 2 -26.92 -8.76 7.11
CA LEU A 2 -26.24 -10.04 7.02
C LEU A 2 -25.40 -10.18 8.30
N GLY A 3 -25.65 -11.23 9.09
CA GLY A 3 -24.91 -11.48 10.33
C GLY A 3 -23.44 -11.79 10.04
N MET A 4 -22.54 -11.24 10.83
CA MET A 4 -21.13 -11.63 10.84
C MET A 4 -21.00 -12.94 11.63
N SER A 5 -20.86 -14.07 10.93
CA SER A 5 -20.48 -15.35 11.57
C SER A 5 -19.01 -15.29 11.97
N THR A 6 -18.71 -15.62 13.23
CA THR A 6 -17.35 -15.81 13.74
C THR A 6 -16.99 -17.29 13.68
N PHE A 7 -15.82 -17.62 13.16
CA PHE A 7 -15.32 -19.00 13.09
C PHE A 7 -14.09 -19.16 13.97
N ALA A 8 -13.97 -20.31 14.62
CA ALA A 8 -12.76 -20.74 15.29
C ALA A 8 -11.65 -21.04 14.27
N SER A 9 -10.41 -21.17 14.75
CA SER A 9 -9.24 -21.48 13.90
C SER A 9 -9.34 -22.82 13.17
N ASP A 10 -10.21 -23.73 13.63
CA ASP A 10 -10.52 -25.02 13.00
C ASP A 10 -11.67 -24.94 11.96
N GLY A 11 -12.20 -23.75 11.70
CA GLY A 11 -13.30 -23.53 10.77
C GLY A 11 -14.69 -23.81 11.34
N THR A 12 -14.80 -24.16 12.62
CA THR A 12 -16.10 -24.35 13.28
C THR A 12 -16.75 -23.00 13.55
N GLU A 13 -18.04 -22.85 13.24
CA GLU A 13 -18.78 -21.63 13.57
C GLU A 13 -18.89 -21.50 15.10
N LEU A 14 -18.29 -20.45 15.65
CA LEU A 14 -18.40 -20.09 17.05
C LEU A 14 -19.78 -19.48 17.26
N THR A 15 -20.75 -20.34 17.52
CA THR A 15 -22.01 -19.91 18.13
C THR A 15 -21.69 -19.41 19.53
N SER A 16 -22.03 -18.14 19.80
CA SER A 16 -21.81 -17.51 21.11
C SER A 16 -22.31 -18.45 22.21
N PRO A 17 -21.44 -19.02 23.06
CA PRO A 17 -21.88 -20.02 24.02
C PRO A 17 -22.74 -19.34 25.10
N ALA A 18 -23.94 -19.87 25.32
CA ALA A 18 -24.75 -19.53 26.47
C ALA A 18 -23.95 -19.92 27.73
N VAL A 19 -23.69 -18.94 28.60
CA VAL A 19 -22.91 -19.07 29.84
C VAL A 19 -23.53 -20.15 30.75
N PRO A 20 -22.80 -21.25 31.07
CA PRO A 20 -23.14 -22.11 32.19
C PRO A 20 -22.24 -21.77 33.40
N GLU A 21 -22.86 -21.65 34.58
CA GLU A 21 -22.20 -21.44 35.88
C GLU A 21 -21.22 -22.59 36.26
N PRO A 22 -20.18 -22.32 37.08
CA PRO A 22 -19.03 -23.21 37.27
C PRO A 22 -19.24 -24.24 38.39
N PRO A 23 -18.54 -25.40 38.35
CA PRO A 23 -17.81 -25.79 39.57
C PRO A 23 -16.44 -26.49 39.36
N VAL A 24 -15.45 -26.02 40.15
CA VAL A 24 -14.61 -26.76 41.13
C VAL A 24 -13.50 -27.75 40.67
N VAL A 25 -12.24 -27.29 40.90
CA VAL A 25 -11.02 -27.94 41.49
C VAL A 25 -10.00 -28.74 40.64
N GLU A 26 -8.83 -28.08 40.46
CA GLU A 26 -7.38 -28.40 40.64
C GLU A 26 -6.77 -29.85 40.44
N PRO A 27 -5.42 -30.02 40.49
CA PRO A 27 -4.47 -29.91 39.36
C PRO A 27 -3.54 -31.15 39.23
N ASP A 28 -2.90 -31.43 38.08
CA ASP A 28 -1.65 -32.21 38.14
C ASP A 28 -0.73 -32.16 36.90
N ALA A 29 0.56 -32.22 37.26
CA ALA A 29 1.73 -32.76 36.58
C ALA A 29 2.27 -32.15 35.28
N ALA A 30 3.34 -31.36 35.48
CA ALA A 30 4.39 -31.05 34.52
C ALA A 30 5.10 -32.31 33.99
N VAL A 31 5.50 -32.29 32.71
CA VAL A 31 6.51 -33.21 32.17
C VAL A 31 7.56 -32.40 31.40
N VAL A 32 8.76 -32.41 31.96
CA VAL A 32 10.03 -31.94 31.41
C VAL A 32 10.55 -33.00 30.42
N VAL A 33 10.97 -32.59 29.22
CA VAL A 33 11.86 -33.40 28.37
C VAL A 33 12.79 -32.48 27.57
N GLU A 34 14.07 -32.44 27.97
CA GLU A 34 15.25 -32.30 27.10
C GLU A 34 15.92 -33.69 27.11
N PRO A 35 16.59 -34.17 26.03
CA PRO A 35 17.97 -33.72 25.75
C PRO A 35 18.52 -33.84 24.31
N GLU A 36 19.60 -33.08 24.08
CA GLU A 36 20.90 -33.44 23.43
C GLU A 36 21.05 -33.72 21.91
N VAL A 37 21.71 -32.73 21.25
CA VAL A 37 22.89 -32.74 20.34
C VAL A 37 23.29 -34.01 19.55
N VAL A 38 23.48 -33.86 18.24
CA VAL A 38 24.65 -34.40 17.50
C VAL A 38 24.96 -33.57 16.24
N GLU A 39 26.22 -33.13 16.13
CA GLU A 39 26.86 -32.57 14.93
C GLU A 39 27.06 -33.63 13.82
N SER A 40 27.06 -33.21 12.55
CA SER A 40 28.03 -33.65 11.54
C SER A 40 27.90 -32.84 10.23
N ASP A 41 28.91 -32.00 9.99
CA ASP A 41 29.76 -31.94 8.80
C ASP A 41 29.10 -32.03 7.39
N SER A 42 29.22 -30.97 6.58
CA SER A 42 30.14 -30.91 5.42
C SER A 42 29.77 -29.88 4.35
N LEU A 43 30.84 -29.26 3.83
CA LEU A 43 30.96 -28.12 2.91
C LEU A 43 30.47 -28.40 1.47
N ALA A 44 29.91 -27.38 0.81
CA ALA A 44 30.23 -27.06 -0.59
C ALA A 44 29.86 -25.61 -0.94
N VAL A 45 30.91 -24.79 -1.09
CA VAL A 45 30.88 -23.47 -1.73
C VAL A 45 30.93 -23.68 -3.24
N VAL A 46 29.98 -23.12 -3.99
CA VAL A 46 30.16 -22.89 -5.42
C VAL A 46 30.16 -21.39 -5.64
N ARG A 47 31.31 -20.93 -6.16
CA ARG A 47 31.66 -19.57 -6.51
C ARG A 47 31.00 -19.18 -7.83
N ASP A 48 30.47 -17.96 -7.85
CA ASP A 48 30.34 -17.07 -9.01
C ASP A 48 31.67 -16.96 -9.78
N ASP A 49 31.61 -16.89 -11.11
CA ASP A 49 32.30 -15.86 -11.91
C ASP A 49 31.99 -15.99 -13.43
N ASP A 50 32.06 -14.82 -14.08
CA ASP A 50 32.26 -14.52 -15.51
C ASP A 50 31.05 -14.35 -16.47
N ASP A 51 30.56 -13.11 -16.47
CA ASP A 51 30.68 -12.14 -17.58
C ASP A 51 30.34 -12.56 -19.01
N ALA A 52 29.21 -12.04 -19.49
CA ALA A 52 29.00 -11.73 -20.90
C ALA A 52 28.37 -10.33 -21.02
N ILE A 53 29.22 -9.31 -21.11
CA ILE A 53 28.84 -7.93 -21.45
C ILE A 53 28.37 -7.92 -22.90
N HIS A 54 27.08 -7.65 -23.12
CA HIS A 54 26.55 -7.32 -24.44
C HIS A 54 26.83 -5.84 -24.74
N ASP A 55 27.69 -5.61 -25.73
CA ASP A 55 28.01 -4.30 -26.30
C ASP A 55 26.75 -3.68 -26.91
N ALA A 56 26.15 -2.71 -26.22
CA ALA A 56 24.99 -1.96 -26.69
C ALA A 56 25.45 -0.64 -27.30
N GLU A 57 25.26 -0.52 -28.61
CA GLU A 57 25.45 0.69 -29.40
C GLU A 57 24.60 1.83 -28.83
N VAL A 58 25.25 2.80 -28.17
CA VAL A 58 24.60 4.02 -27.68
C VAL A 58 24.37 4.95 -28.87
N VAL A 59 23.17 4.90 -29.43
CA VAL A 59 22.67 5.96 -30.31
C VAL A 59 22.36 7.16 -29.45
N VAL A 60 23.27 8.14 -29.43
CA VAL A 60 23.00 9.46 -28.83
C VAL A 60 21.99 10.16 -29.74
N ALA A 61 20.71 10.08 -29.37
CA ALA A 61 19.71 10.98 -29.89
C ALA A 61 19.97 12.36 -29.27
N ASP A 62 20.32 13.30 -30.13
CA ASP A 62 20.36 14.74 -29.86
C ASP A 62 18.91 15.18 -29.63
N ASP A 63 18.48 15.26 -28.38
CA ASP A 63 17.15 15.74 -28.01
C ASP A 63 17.29 17.21 -27.55
N GLU A 64 16.91 18.12 -28.45
CA GLU A 64 16.64 19.52 -28.09
C GLU A 64 15.61 19.53 -26.93
N PRO A 65 15.73 20.43 -25.94
CA PRO A 65 14.77 20.46 -24.84
C PRO A 65 13.39 20.81 -25.38
N ALA A 66 12.54 19.80 -25.51
CA ALA A 66 11.15 19.97 -25.85
C ALA A 66 10.51 20.87 -24.80
N ALA A 67 10.02 22.04 -25.26
CA ALA A 67 9.28 22.97 -24.42
C ALA A 67 8.12 22.24 -23.73
N ASP A 68 8.00 22.47 -22.42
CA ASP A 68 7.11 21.82 -21.44
C ASP A 68 5.67 21.57 -21.93
N GLU A 69 5.45 20.51 -22.72
CA GLU A 69 4.11 19.99 -22.95
C GLU A 69 3.68 19.23 -21.72
N LYS A 70 2.90 19.91 -20.86
CA LYS A 70 2.19 19.34 -19.72
C LYS A 70 1.55 18.01 -20.10
N TRP A 71 2.01 16.91 -19.52
CA TRP A 71 1.51 15.58 -19.86
C TRP A 71 0.04 15.45 -19.43
N VAL A 72 -0.76 14.87 -20.33
CA VAL A 72 -2.17 14.56 -20.11
C VAL A 72 -2.39 13.07 -20.35
N HIS A 73 -3.04 12.43 -19.39
CA HIS A 73 -3.48 11.04 -19.49
C HIS A 73 -4.36 10.83 -20.72
N GLN A 74 -4.13 9.75 -21.46
CA GLN A 74 -4.69 9.53 -22.80
C GLN A 74 -6.06 8.85 -22.74
N SER A 75 -6.26 7.96 -21.77
CA SER A 75 -7.52 7.23 -21.61
C SER A 75 -8.56 8.01 -20.78
N GLU A 76 -9.84 7.68 -20.95
CA GLU A 76 -10.88 8.19 -20.06
C GLU A 76 -10.72 7.64 -18.64
N TRP A 77 -10.85 8.50 -17.64
CA TRP A 77 -10.77 8.12 -16.23
C TRP A 77 -12.01 8.60 -15.46
N LYS A 78 -12.69 7.65 -14.80
CA LYS A 78 -14.00 7.88 -14.17
C LYS A 78 -13.96 8.50 -12.78
N TYR A 79 -12.76 8.64 -12.19
CA TYR A 79 -12.59 9.13 -10.82
C TYR A 79 -12.07 10.57 -10.83
N ASP A 80 -11.08 10.85 -9.99
CA ASP A 80 -10.57 12.17 -9.71
C ASP A 80 -9.27 12.42 -10.51
N TRP A 81 -8.87 13.68 -10.58
CA TRP A 81 -7.64 14.11 -11.26
C TRP A 81 -6.79 14.92 -10.27
N LEU A 82 -5.47 14.75 -10.36
CA LEU A 82 -4.50 15.44 -9.52
C LEU A 82 -3.45 16.13 -10.39
N ASP A 83 -3.32 17.43 -10.27
CA ASP A 83 -2.18 18.16 -10.83
C ASP A 83 -0.96 17.94 -9.91
N TYR A 84 0.08 17.31 -10.43
CA TYR A 84 1.31 16.99 -9.72
C TYR A 84 2.51 17.36 -10.58
N LYS A 85 3.31 18.35 -10.13
CA LYS A 85 4.56 18.74 -10.80
C LYS A 85 4.39 18.96 -12.31
N GLY A 86 3.43 19.79 -12.68
CA GLY A 86 3.10 20.00 -14.09
C GLY A 86 2.20 18.94 -14.72
N ASP A 87 2.17 17.68 -14.27
CA ASP A 87 1.37 16.62 -14.90
C ASP A 87 -0.04 16.49 -14.34
N LYS A 88 -0.99 16.06 -15.19
CA LYS A 88 -2.37 15.78 -14.76
C LYS A 88 -2.61 14.28 -14.58
N LEU A 89 -2.41 13.80 -13.35
CA LEU A 89 -2.50 12.39 -12.99
C LEU A 89 -3.95 11.95 -12.73
N ALA A 90 -4.31 10.76 -13.23
CA ALA A 90 -5.58 10.10 -12.98
C ALA A 90 -5.52 9.30 -11.67
N ILE A 91 -6.31 9.73 -10.67
CA ILE A 91 -6.32 9.15 -9.33
C ILE A 91 -7.73 8.72 -8.92
N ARG A 92 -7.82 7.79 -7.97
CA ARG A 92 -9.05 7.48 -7.25
C ARG A 92 -8.81 7.82 -5.79
N VAL A 93 -9.60 8.73 -5.24
CA VAL A 93 -9.43 9.14 -3.84
C VAL A 93 -9.73 7.95 -2.91
N PRO A 94 -8.80 7.58 -2.01
CA PRO A 94 -8.99 6.48 -1.07
C PRO A 94 -10.07 6.82 -0.04
N HIS A 95 -10.85 5.82 0.35
CA HIS A 95 -11.77 5.95 1.48
C HIS A 95 -11.02 5.78 2.82
N GLN A 96 -11.65 6.20 3.93
CA GLN A 96 -11.03 6.18 5.27
C GLN A 96 -10.46 4.80 5.65
N ASN A 97 -11.19 3.70 5.41
CA ASN A 97 -10.69 2.36 5.75
C ASN A 97 -9.41 1.97 4.98
N ALA A 98 -9.22 2.45 3.74
CA ALA A 98 -8.02 2.16 2.97
C ALA A 98 -6.81 2.90 3.55
N LEU A 99 -7.02 4.15 4.00
CA LEU A 99 -6.00 4.93 4.71
C LEU A 99 -5.63 4.30 6.05
N THR A 100 -6.63 3.89 6.84
CA THR A 100 -6.40 3.20 8.12
C THR A 100 -5.64 1.88 7.91
N ALA A 101 -5.99 1.10 6.89
CA ALA A 101 -5.29 -0.15 6.59
C ALA A 101 -3.82 0.09 6.21
N LEU A 102 -3.55 1.08 5.35
CA LEU A 102 -2.18 1.44 4.96
C LEU A 102 -1.36 1.91 6.16
N PHE A 103 -1.95 2.74 7.03
CA PHE A 103 -1.30 3.20 8.26
C PHE A 103 -0.99 2.06 9.24
N GLN A 104 -1.97 1.18 9.50
CA GLN A 104 -1.77 0.06 10.43
C GLN A 104 -0.75 -0.94 9.91
N ALA A 105 -0.71 -1.19 8.60
CA ALA A 105 0.29 -2.08 8.01
C ALA A 105 1.72 -1.58 8.29
N GLY A 106 1.96 -0.27 8.19
CA GLY A 106 3.24 0.34 8.52
C GLY A 106 3.68 0.15 9.98
N GLN A 107 2.73 -0.04 10.90
CA GLN A 107 3.00 -0.17 12.33
C GLN A 107 3.05 -1.62 12.82
N GLN A 108 2.31 -2.53 12.17
CA GLN A 108 2.00 -3.86 12.73
C GLN A 108 2.42 -5.02 11.83
N CYS A 109 2.74 -4.78 10.56
CA CYS A 109 3.01 -5.84 9.59
C CYS A 109 4.49 -5.95 9.22
N SER A 110 4.89 -7.09 8.66
CA SER A 110 6.25 -7.30 8.16
C SER A 110 6.58 -6.37 6.98
N PRO A 111 7.86 -6.05 6.72
CA PRO A 111 8.26 -5.21 5.60
C PRO A 111 7.75 -5.72 4.24
N GLU A 112 7.73 -7.04 4.03
CA GLU A 112 7.27 -7.65 2.78
C GLU A 112 5.78 -7.40 2.58
N PHE A 113 4.98 -7.54 3.63
CA PHE A 113 3.55 -7.25 3.57
C PHE A 113 3.28 -5.75 3.38
N GLN A 114 4.08 -4.88 4.00
CA GLN A 114 3.99 -3.44 3.80
C GLN A 114 4.25 -3.06 2.33
N ALA A 115 5.27 -3.63 1.71
CA ALA A 115 5.60 -3.40 0.30
C ALA A 115 4.48 -3.88 -0.63
N ASP A 116 3.97 -5.11 -0.42
CA ASP A 116 2.85 -5.66 -1.21
C ASP A 116 1.57 -4.83 -1.04
N LEU A 117 1.22 -4.45 0.19
CA LEU A 117 0.04 -3.63 0.43
C LEU A 117 0.18 -2.24 -0.20
N THR A 118 1.37 -1.64 -0.14
CA THR A 118 1.65 -0.35 -0.78
C THR A 118 1.50 -0.46 -2.30
N GLN A 119 2.03 -1.50 -2.93
CA GLN A 119 1.87 -1.74 -4.36
C GLN A 119 0.39 -1.91 -4.73
N LYS A 120 -0.36 -2.69 -3.94
CA LYS A 120 -1.81 -2.87 -4.12
C LYS A 120 -2.59 -1.57 -3.91
N PHE A 121 -2.14 -0.71 -3.00
CA PHE A 121 -2.73 0.60 -2.76
C PHE A 121 -2.52 1.50 -3.98
N VAL A 122 -1.29 1.61 -4.47
CA VAL A 122 -0.94 2.40 -5.68
C VAL A 122 -1.79 1.96 -6.88
N LYS A 123 -1.79 0.65 -7.21
CA LYS A 123 -2.56 0.10 -8.35
C LYS A 123 -4.07 0.33 -8.27
N ARG A 124 -4.63 0.55 -7.07
CA ARG A 124 -6.08 0.80 -6.88
C ARG A 124 -6.45 2.27 -6.92
N HIS A 125 -5.49 3.16 -6.64
CA HIS A 125 -5.74 4.58 -6.44
C HIS A 125 -5.06 5.47 -7.48
N ILE A 126 -4.22 4.92 -8.35
CA ILE A 126 -3.57 5.63 -9.44
C ILE A 126 -3.74 4.79 -10.69
N SER A 127 -4.08 5.44 -11.82
CA SER A 127 -4.16 4.75 -13.12
C SER A 127 -2.80 4.18 -13.54
N GLN A 128 -2.82 3.16 -14.38
CA GLN A 128 -1.58 2.56 -14.89
C GLN A 128 -0.76 3.58 -15.71
N GLU A 129 -1.40 4.36 -16.58
CA GLU A 129 -0.72 5.41 -17.37
C GLU A 129 -0.08 6.47 -16.49
N SER A 130 -0.74 6.88 -15.40
CA SER A 130 -0.14 7.84 -14.44
C SER A 130 1.00 7.23 -13.64
N ILE A 131 0.96 5.93 -13.33
CA ILE A 131 2.10 5.23 -12.70
C ILE A 131 3.29 5.21 -13.66
N GLU A 132 3.06 4.86 -14.93
CA GLU A 132 4.11 4.82 -15.95
C GLU A 132 4.74 6.18 -16.17
N ARG A 133 3.93 7.25 -16.28
CA ARG A 133 4.45 8.62 -16.38
C ARG A 133 5.30 9.03 -15.18
N VAL A 134 4.83 8.72 -13.97
CA VAL A 134 5.60 9.03 -12.75
C VAL A 134 6.93 8.26 -12.74
N LEU A 135 6.94 6.99 -13.12
CA LEU A 135 8.17 6.19 -13.17
C LEU A 135 9.14 6.67 -14.25
N GLU A 136 8.64 7.08 -15.41
CA GLU A 136 9.43 7.69 -16.49
C GLU A 136 10.15 8.94 -15.97
N ARG A 137 9.42 9.89 -15.38
CA ARG A 137 10.01 11.13 -14.81
C ARG A 137 10.94 10.86 -13.63
N MET A 138 10.65 9.86 -12.80
CA MET A 138 11.56 9.45 -11.72
C MET A 138 12.87 8.84 -12.24
N SER A 139 12.87 8.28 -13.46
CA SER A 139 14.07 7.67 -14.04
C SER A 139 14.98 8.67 -14.74
N ASP A 140 14.48 9.88 -15.01
CA ASP A 140 15.22 10.99 -15.58
C ASP A 140 15.99 11.74 -14.47
N PRO A 141 17.33 11.68 -14.45
CA PRO A 141 18.12 12.42 -13.46
C PRO A 141 18.09 13.95 -13.66
N ASP A 142 17.73 14.42 -14.86
CA ASP A 142 17.72 15.84 -15.22
C ASP A 142 16.35 16.50 -14.92
N ASP A 143 15.34 15.72 -14.53
CA ASP A 143 14.05 16.22 -14.07
C ASP A 143 14.15 16.75 -12.62
N GLU A 144 14.52 18.02 -12.48
CA GLU A 144 14.68 18.70 -11.19
C GLU A 144 13.42 18.60 -10.30
N GLU A 145 12.21 18.59 -10.89
CA GLU A 145 10.96 18.57 -10.14
C GLU A 145 10.74 17.24 -9.41
N TYR A 146 11.22 16.14 -9.98
CA TYR A 146 11.12 14.79 -9.46
C TYR A 146 12.37 14.38 -8.67
N ALA A 147 13.57 14.78 -9.11
CA ALA A 147 14.83 14.48 -8.44
C ALA A 147 14.96 15.17 -7.07
N ALA A 148 14.39 16.38 -6.91
CA ALA A 148 14.52 17.17 -5.67
C ALA A 148 13.50 16.79 -4.56
N VAL A 149 12.68 15.74 -4.74
CA VAL A 149 11.64 15.40 -3.75
C VAL A 149 12.23 14.68 -2.53
N GLU A 150 12.33 15.38 -1.39
CA GLU A 150 13.01 14.93 -0.16
C GLU A 150 12.56 13.56 0.37
N ILE A 151 11.24 13.29 0.37
CA ILE A 151 10.66 12.04 0.89
C ILE A 151 10.47 10.98 -0.20
N GLY A 152 11.04 11.22 -1.39
CA GLY A 152 10.79 10.47 -2.61
C GLY A 152 9.42 10.78 -3.22
N VAL A 153 9.34 10.70 -4.55
CA VAL A 153 8.14 11.02 -5.33
C VAL A 153 6.93 10.20 -4.87
N TRP A 154 7.09 8.89 -4.63
CA TRP A 154 5.99 8.06 -4.14
C TRP A 154 5.52 8.45 -2.73
N GLY A 155 6.45 8.81 -1.84
CA GLY A 155 6.11 9.24 -0.48
C GLY A 155 5.29 10.53 -0.50
N ASP A 156 5.70 11.49 -1.32
CA ASP A 156 5.00 12.77 -1.48
C ASP A 156 3.64 12.61 -2.16
N LEU A 157 3.57 11.87 -3.27
CA LEU A 157 2.33 11.60 -3.99
C LEU A 157 1.31 10.88 -3.09
N LEU A 158 1.72 9.85 -2.36
CA LEU A 158 0.85 9.12 -1.43
C LEU A 158 0.38 10.00 -0.28
N ARG A 159 1.24 10.89 0.23
CA ARG A 159 0.86 11.88 1.26
C ARG A 159 -0.21 12.84 0.73
N ILE A 160 -0.08 13.36 -0.49
CA ILE A 160 -1.05 14.25 -1.11
C ILE A 160 -2.39 13.53 -1.29
N ILE A 161 -2.37 12.31 -1.85
CA ILE A 161 -3.59 11.49 -2.06
C ILE A 161 -4.26 11.17 -0.72
N ALA A 162 -3.48 10.84 0.32
CA ALA A 162 -4.00 10.58 1.66
C ALA A 162 -4.65 11.81 2.28
N LYS A 163 -4.05 13.00 2.11
CA LYS A 163 -4.64 14.26 2.55
C LYS A 163 -5.98 14.53 1.87
N ILE A 164 -6.05 14.37 0.53
CA ILE A 164 -7.30 14.53 -0.23
C ILE A 164 -8.38 13.55 0.26
N GLY A 165 -8.00 12.30 0.51
CA GLY A 165 -8.89 11.27 1.06
C GLY A 165 -9.40 11.61 2.47
N GLY A 166 -8.53 12.09 3.35
CA GLY A 166 -8.90 12.57 4.69
C GLY A 166 -9.88 13.75 4.64
N ASP A 167 -9.58 14.75 3.81
CA ASP A 167 -10.43 15.95 3.63
C ASP A 167 -11.83 15.58 3.08
N ARG A 168 -11.92 14.54 2.24
CA ARG A 168 -13.20 14.01 1.75
C ARG A 168 -13.95 13.24 2.84
N ALA A 169 -13.26 12.38 3.59
CA ALA A 169 -13.88 11.63 4.68
C ALA A 169 -14.47 12.54 5.77
N THR A 170 -13.76 13.62 6.13
CA THR A 170 -14.28 14.62 7.08
C THR A 170 -15.55 15.30 6.55
N ARG A 171 -15.55 15.73 5.28
CA ARG A 171 -16.76 16.35 4.66
C ARG A 171 -17.94 15.39 4.62
N ASP A 172 -17.70 14.12 4.30
CA ASP A 172 -18.75 13.11 4.26
C ASP A 172 -19.32 12.86 5.67
N ALA A 173 -18.47 12.84 6.71
CA ALA A 173 -18.91 12.71 8.10
C ALA A 173 -19.73 13.92 8.57
N GLU A 174 -19.32 15.14 8.24
CA GLU A 174 -20.07 16.37 8.54
C GLU A 174 -21.43 16.39 7.84
N ALA A 175 -21.48 15.97 6.57
CA ALA A 175 -22.73 15.87 5.82
C ALA A 175 -23.71 14.87 6.46
N LEU A 176 -23.21 13.71 6.92
CA LEU A 176 -24.02 12.73 7.63
C LEU A 176 -24.56 13.28 8.96
N LEU A 177 -23.75 14.00 9.73
CA LEU A 177 -24.21 14.66 10.97
C LEU A 177 -25.26 15.74 10.69
N ALA A 178 -25.12 16.50 9.60
CA ALA A 178 -26.10 17.51 9.20
C ALA A 178 -27.47 16.88 8.85
N VAL A 179 -27.46 15.73 8.16
CA VAL A 179 -28.68 14.95 7.87
C VAL A 179 -29.30 14.41 9.16
N GLN A 180 -28.49 13.82 10.05
CA GLN A 180 -28.96 13.25 11.32
C GLN A 180 -29.50 14.30 12.29
N SER A 181 -28.95 15.52 12.27
CA SER A 181 -29.40 16.64 13.10
C SER A 181 -30.58 17.42 12.50
N GLY A 182 -31.16 16.97 11.38
CA GLY A 182 -32.31 17.62 10.73
C GLY A 182 -31.99 18.99 10.13
N LYS A 183 -30.71 19.29 9.89
CA LYS A 183 -30.22 20.60 9.40
C LYS A 183 -30.09 20.71 7.89
N THR A 184 -30.55 19.73 7.12
CA THR A 184 -30.69 19.88 5.66
C THR A 184 -31.74 20.95 5.37
N LYS A 185 -31.27 22.15 5.01
CA LYS A 185 -32.06 23.28 4.50
C LYS A 185 -33.07 22.80 3.46
N ALA A 186 -34.33 23.21 3.65
CA ALA A 186 -35.31 23.37 2.59
C ALA A 186 -34.87 24.44 1.59
#